data_AF-A0A1G3R9F4-F1
#
_entry.id   AF-A0A1G3R9F4-F1
#
_cell.length_a   1.000
_cell.length_b   1.000
_cell.length_c   1.000
_cell.angle_alpha   90.00
_cell.angle_beta   90.00
_cell.angle_gamma   90.00
#
_symmetry.space_group_name_H-M   'P 1'
#
loop_
_entity.id
_entity.type
_entity.pdbx_description
1 polymer ?
#
loop_
_entity_poly.entity_id
_entity_poly.type
_entity_poly.pdbx_seq_one_letter_code
_entity_poly.pdbx_strand_id
1 'polypeptide(L)'
;MNDTGRYSPFLPLLAGLVPFYIMVTSTAGGLMASGGFLIAYTIAFISTSYLPSSFNKSMIFVASILFSTIGVSLFASLVRVINPFLYERFSPVIFMACFSAPVYQVAGIPGTGFDRDRGWEQLAHGLGFSLTIVAIGLLREVITTGSVMITLVPADQSRTILAFFAQPSGAFILLAMILAAGRTAARILKRSTV
;
A
#
# COMPACT_ATOMS: atom_id res chain seq x y z
N MET A 1 -2.46 -13.58 31.31
CA MET A 1 -3.07 -12.47 32.06
C MET A 1 -2.60 -11.18 31.43
N ASN A 2 -3.38 -10.66 30.48
CA ASN A 2 -3.65 -9.25 30.25
C ASN A 2 -4.50 -9.11 28.99
N ASP A 3 -5.70 -8.60 29.20
CA ASP A 3 -6.68 -8.23 28.20
C ASP A 3 -6.12 -7.17 27.23
N THR A 4 -5.47 -7.59 26.15
CA THR A 4 -5.37 -6.74 24.96
C THR A 4 -6.61 -6.98 24.13
N GLY A 5 -7.61 -6.12 24.30
CA GLY A 5 -8.83 -6.13 23.51
C GLY A 5 -8.51 -6.37 22.03
N ARG A 6 -9.34 -7.16 21.35
CA ARG A 6 -9.22 -7.57 19.94
C ARG A 6 -8.97 -6.37 19.01
N TYR A 7 -7.74 -5.87 18.93
CA TYR A 7 -7.31 -4.97 17.88
C TYR A 7 -7.02 -5.86 16.68
N SER A 8 -7.89 -5.78 15.67
CA SER A 8 -7.58 -6.37 14.38
C SER A 8 -6.19 -5.85 13.93
N PRO A 9 -5.25 -6.73 13.55
CA PRO A 9 -3.91 -6.31 13.13
C PRO A 9 -3.94 -5.40 11.89
N PHE A 10 -5.09 -5.29 11.22
CA PHE A 10 -5.31 -4.48 10.03
C PHE A 10 -5.03 -2.97 10.23
N LEU A 11 -5.44 -2.38 11.35
CA LEU A 11 -5.29 -0.94 11.61
C LEU A 11 -3.81 -0.52 11.78
N PRO A 12 -3.00 -1.23 12.60
CA PRO A 12 -1.56 -0.99 12.67
C PRO A 12 -0.86 -1.14 11.32
N LEU A 13 -1.30 -2.07 10.47
CA LEU A 13 -0.70 -2.31 9.16
C LEU A 13 -1.04 -1.21 8.15
N LEU A 14 -2.25 -0.64 8.22
CA LEU A 14 -2.59 0.59 7.49
C LEU A 14 -1.70 1.76 7.90
N ALA A 15 -1.38 1.90 9.19
CA ALA A 15 -0.43 2.93 9.65
C ALA A 15 0.98 2.68 9.06
N GLY A 16 1.35 1.42 8.84
CA GLY A 16 2.57 1.01 8.13
C GLY A 16 2.66 1.46 6.67
N LEU A 17 1.55 1.92 6.07
CA LEU A 17 1.49 2.44 4.69
C LEU A 17 1.58 3.96 4.61
N VAL A 18 1.70 4.66 5.74
CA VAL A 18 1.80 6.13 5.78
C VAL A 18 2.87 6.70 4.84
N PRO A 19 4.08 6.12 4.69
CA PRO A 19 5.05 6.60 3.71
C PRO A 19 4.50 6.64 2.28
N PHE A 20 3.72 5.63 1.87
CA PHE A 20 3.07 5.61 0.56
C PHE A 20 2.03 6.70 0.44
N TYR A 21 1.21 6.89 1.47
CA TYR A 21 0.17 7.91 1.48
C TYR A 21 0.75 9.34 1.35
N ILE A 22 1.94 9.56 1.89
CA ILE A 22 2.66 10.83 1.78
C ILE A 22 3.29 11.01 0.39
N MET A 23 3.94 9.98 -0.14
CA MET A 23 4.66 10.07 -1.42
C MET A 23 3.75 10.08 -2.63
N VAL A 24 2.56 9.48 -2.52
CA VAL A 24 1.58 9.44 -3.60
C VAL A 24 0.80 10.75 -3.62
N THR A 25 1.10 11.61 -4.60
CA THR A 25 0.40 12.89 -4.82
C THR A 25 -0.56 12.86 -6.01
N SER A 26 -0.53 11.80 -6.82
CA SER A 26 -1.37 11.63 -8.00
C SER A 26 -1.90 10.21 -8.12
N THR A 27 -2.97 10.03 -8.87
CA THR A 27 -3.58 8.75 -9.22
C THR A 27 -2.60 7.86 -9.95
N ALA A 28 -1.83 8.40 -10.90
CA ALA A 28 -0.77 7.65 -11.58
C ALA A 28 0.29 7.14 -10.59
N GLY A 29 0.77 7.99 -9.68
CA GLY A 29 1.68 7.56 -8.62
C GLY A 29 1.07 6.52 -7.69
N GLY A 30 -0.23 6.66 -7.41
CA GLY A 30 -0.99 5.74 -6.57
C GLY A 30 -1.10 4.36 -7.19
N LEU A 31 -1.40 4.28 -8.48
CA LEU A 31 -1.44 3.03 -9.25
C LEU A 31 -0.06 2.36 -9.32
N MET A 32 1.01 3.13 -9.57
CA MET A 32 2.38 2.58 -9.60
C MET A 32 2.79 2.03 -8.23
N ALA A 33 2.56 2.80 -7.17
CA ALA A 33 2.85 2.40 -5.79
C ALA A 33 2.02 1.16 -5.37
N SER A 34 0.73 1.16 -5.68
CA SER A 34 -0.22 0.09 -5.43
C SER A 34 0.17 -1.21 -6.15
N GLY A 35 0.56 -1.12 -7.43
CA GLY A 35 1.03 -2.26 -8.21
C GLY A 35 2.32 -2.85 -7.64
N GLY A 36 3.30 -1.99 -7.35
CA GLY A 36 4.56 -2.41 -6.71
C GLY A 36 4.33 -3.07 -5.34
N PHE A 37 3.47 -2.48 -4.51
CA PHE A 37 3.07 -3.05 -3.22
C PHE A 37 2.36 -4.38 -3.34
N LEU A 38 1.38 -4.50 -4.23
CA LEU A 38 0.62 -5.74 -4.39
C LEU A 38 1.54 -6.89 -4.81
N ILE A 39 2.47 -6.63 -5.72
CA ILE A 39 3.45 -7.62 -6.18
C ILE A 39 4.42 -7.97 -5.05
N ALA A 40 4.98 -6.99 -4.34
CA ALA A 40 5.87 -7.22 -3.21
C ALA A 40 5.20 -8.06 -2.12
N TYR A 41 3.96 -7.72 -1.76
CA TYR A 41 3.17 -8.40 -0.74
C TYR A 41 2.85 -9.85 -1.15
N THR A 42 2.39 -10.04 -2.39
CA THR A 42 2.00 -11.36 -2.88
C THR A 42 3.20 -12.29 -2.98
N ILE A 43 4.35 -11.80 -3.47
CA ILE A 43 5.57 -12.61 -3.56
C ILE A 43 6.16 -12.90 -2.18
N ALA A 44 6.10 -11.95 -1.25
CA ALA A 44 6.51 -12.18 0.13
C ALA A 44 5.66 -13.31 0.75
N PHE A 45 4.34 -13.26 0.58
CA PHE A 45 3.43 -14.30 1.06
C PHE A 45 3.68 -15.67 0.44
N ILE A 46 3.82 -15.72 -0.89
CA ILE A 46 4.05 -16.98 -1.61
C ILE A 46 5.39 -17.57 -1.16
N SER A 47 6.46 -16.77 -1.15
CA SER A 47 7.78 -17.26 -0.76
C SER A 47 7.80 -17.81 0.67
N THR A 48 7.21 -17.12 1.66
CA THR A 48 7.16 -17.66 3.04
C THR A 48 6.34 -18.93 3.16
N SER A 49 5.33 -19.10 2.30
CA SER A 49 4.45 -20.27 2.32
C SER A 49 5.07 -21.49 1.65
N TYR A 50 5.90 -21.30 0.62
CA TYR A 50 6.48 -22.40 -0.16
C TYR A 50 7.93 -22.73 0.21
N LEU A 51 8.63 -21.86 0.95
CA LEU A 51 9.97 -22.17 1.45
C LEU A 51 9.95 -23.37 2.42
N PRO A 52 10.98 -24.24 2.39
CA PRO A 52 11.06 -25.39 3.28
C PRO A 52 11.05 -24.98 4.76
N SER A 53 10.33 -25.74 5.59
CA SER A 53 10.32 -25.54 7.04
C SER A 53 11.66 -25.84 7.72
N SER A 54 12.60 -26.47 7.00
CA SER A 54 13.97 -26.70 7.46
C SER A 54 14.81 -25.42 7.51
N PHE A 55 14.36 -24.34 6.87
CA PHE A 55 15.07 -23.06 6.89
C PHE A 55 14.77 -22.28 8.17
N ASN A 56 15.80 -21.58 8.67
CA ASN A 56 15.65 -20.69 9.81
C ASN A 56 14.72 -19.51 9.47
N LYS A 57 13.96 -19.03 10.45
CA LYS A 57 13.01 -17.91 10.28
C LYS A 57 13.65 -16.67 9.64
N SER A 58 14.87 -16.32 10.04
CA SER A 58 15.61 -15.20 9.48
C SER A 58 15.97 -15.41 8.00
N MET A 59 16.29 -16.64 7.61
CA MET A 59 16.61 -16.98 6.21
C MET A 59 15.35 -16.92 5.34
N ILE A 60 14.22 -17.40 5.86
CA ILE A 60 12.91 -17.30 5.19
C ILE A 60 12.56 -15.83 4.96
N PHE A 61 12.67 -15.00 6.00
CA PHE A 61 12.42 -13.57 5.89
C PHE A 61 13.29 -12.90 4.82
N VAL A 62 14.62 -13.11 4.88
CA VAL A 62 15.55 -12.51 3.91
C VAL A 62 15.26 -12.99 2.49
N ALA A 63 15.04 -14.29 2.30
CA ALA A 63 14.70 -14.86 1.00
C ALA A 63 13.40 -14.26 0.44
N SER A 64 12.37 -14.12 1.29
CA SER A 64 11.09 -13.54 0.90
C SER A 64 11.22 -12.09 0.44
N ILE A 65 11.98 -11.26 1.18
CA ILE A 65 12.22 -9.87 0.77
C ILE A 65 13.05 -9.79 -0.52
N LEU A 66 14.03 -10.69 -0.70
CA LEU A 66 14.79 -10.77 -1.95
C LEU A 66 13.89 -11.12 -3.14
N PHE A 67 13.03 -12.15 -3.00
CA PHE A 67 12.08 -12.51 -4.05
C PHE A 67 11.10 -11.38 -4.36
N SER A 68 10.57 -10.71 -3.33
CA SER A 68 9.72 -9.53 -3.52
C SER A 68 10.44 -8.42 -4.28
N THR A 69 11.71 -8.17 -3.97
CA THR A 69 12.52 -7.17 -4.67
C THR A 69 12.74 -7.53 -6.14
N ILE A 70 12.98 -8.81 -6.44
CA ILE A 70 13.06 -9.30 -7.82
C ILE A 70 11.73 -9.07 -8.55
N GLY A 71 10.62 -9.44 -7.93
CA GLY A 71 9.29 -9.23 -8.51
C GLY A 71 8.95 -7.78 -8.77
N VAL A 72 9.26 -6.89 -7.82
CA VAL A 72 9.10 -5.45 -7.98
C VAL A 72 10.04 -4.90 -9.06
N SER A 73 11.26 -5.43 -9.20
CA SER A 73 12.19 -5.06 -10.28
C SER A 73 11.64 -5.43 -11.66
N LEU A 74 11.01 -6.61 -11.77
CA LEU A 74 10.33 -7.05 -13.00
C LEU A 74 9.13 -6.16 -13.30
N PHE A 75 8.32 -5.82 -12.29
CA PHE A 75 7.22 -4.87 -12.44
C PHE A 75 7.72 -3.49 -12.91
N ALA A 76 8.77 -2.96 -12.28
CA ALA A 76 9.34 -1.67 -12.66
C ALA A 76 9.89 -1.71 -14.10
N SER A 77 10.45 -2.84 -14.52
CA SER A 77 10.89 -3.06 -15.90
C SER A 77 9.71 -3.09 -16.88
N LEU A 78 8.59 -3.73 -16.53
CA LEU A 78 7.36 -3.69 -17.33
C LEU A 78 6.81 -2.25 -17.44
N VAL A 79 6.77 -1.51 -16.33
CA VAL A 79 6.36 -0.10 -16.35
C VAL A 79 7.28 0.70 -17.27
N ARG A 80 8.60 0.47 -17.24
CA ARG A 80 9.56 1.15 -18.11
C ARG A 80 9.32 0.87 -19.60
N VAL A 81 8.95 -0.37 -19.95
CA VAL A 81 8.63 -0.75 -21.34
C VAL A 81 7.34 -0.08 -21.81
N ILE A 82 6.31 -0.03 -20.95
CA ILE A 82 5.01 0.56 -21.29
C ILE A 82 5.11 2.10 -21.37
N ASN A 83 5.75 2.71 -20.37
CA ASN A 83 5.92 4.16 -20.29
C ASN A 83 7.19 4.53 -19.48
N PRO A 84 8.29 4.92 -20.15
CA PRO A 84 9.56 5.23 -19.48
C PRO A 84 9.45 6.44 -18.55
N PHE A 85 8.58 7.41 -18.84
CA PHE A 85 8.38 8.59 -17.98
C PHE A 85 7.74 8.24 -16.64
N LEU A 86 6.78 7.30 -16.63
CA LEU A 86 6.19 6.82 -15.38
C LEU A 86 7.23 6.10 -14.52
N TYR A 87 8.11 5.32 -15.16
CA TYR A 87 9.20 4.65 -14.47
C TYR A 87 10.19 5.64 -13.83
N GLU A 88 10.69 6.61 -14.60
CA GLU A 88 11.66 7.59 -14.07
C GLU A 88 11.08 8.38 -12.89
N ARG A 89 9.80 8.75 -12.98
CA ARG A 89 9.12 9.53 -11.95
C ARG A 89 8.79 8.73 -10.69
N PHE A 90 8.33 7.48 -10.83
CA PHE A 90 7.78 6.70 -9.72
C PHE A 90 8.63 5.51 -9.27
N SER A 91 9.78 5.25 -9.92
CA SER A 91 10.68 4.15 -9.53
C SER A 91 11.07 4.16 -8.05
N PRO A 92 11.38 5.29 -7.38
CA PRO A 92 11.73 5.26 -5.96
C PRO A 92 10.59 4.75 -5.08
N VAL A 93 9.35 5.17 -5.39
CA VAL A 93 8.15 4.76 -4.64
C VAL A 93 7.83 3.28 -4.88
N ILE A 94 8.00 2.80 -6.12
CA ILE A 94 7.82 1.38 -6.46
C ILE A 94 8.76 0.50 -5.63
N PHE A 95 10.04 0.85 -5.53
CA PHE A 95 11.02 0.06 -4.77
C PHE A 95 10.85 0.16 -3.25
N MET A 96 10.32 1.26 -2.72
CA MET A 96 9.98 1.34 -1.30
C MET A 96 8.94 0.29 -0.88
N ALA A 97 8.13 -0.23 -1.81
CA ALA A 97 7.06 -1.16 -1.52
C ALA A 97 7.52 -2.42 -0.77
N CYS A 98 8.71 -2.91 -1.10
CA CYS A 98 9.35 -4.06 -0.44
C CYS A 98 9.65 -3.83 1.05
N PHE A 99 9.77 -2.56 1.47
CA PHE A 99 10.17 -2.17 2.82
C PHE A 99 8.99 -1.66 3.66
N SER A 100 7.77 -1.88 3.18
CA SER A 100 6.56 -1.52 3.92
C SER A 100 6.30 -2.49 5.07
N ALA A 101 5.72 -1.99 6.17
CA ALA A 101 5.45 -2.83 7.34
C ALA A 101 4.54 -4.04 7.04
N PRO A 102 3.50 -3.93 6.18
CA PRO A 102 2.70 -5.11 5.81
C PRO A 102 3.50 -6.19 5.09
N VAL A 103 4.44 -5.80 4.22
CA VAL A 103 5.31 -6.76 3.52
C VAL A 103 6.26 -7.44 4.51
N TYR A 104 6.83 -6.68 5.45
CA TYR A 104 7.67 -7.25 6.51
C TYR A 104 6.92 -8.19 7.44
N GLN A 105 5.68 -7.86 7.79
CA GLN A 105 4.88 -8.72 8.66
C GLN A 105 4.62 -10.07 7.99
N VAL A 106 4.22 -10.06 6.71
CA VAL A 106 3.97 -11.29 5.95
C VAL A 106 5.24 -12.08 5.72
N ALA A 107 6.36 -11.42 5.41
CA ALA A 107 7.66 -12.06 5.26
C ALA A 107 8.19 -12.67 6.58
N GLY A 108 7.78 -12.11 7.72
CA GLY A 108 8.25 -12.52 9.05
C GLY A 108 7.51 -13.69 9.67
N ILE A 109 6.38 -14.10 9.11
CA ILE A 109 5.57 -15.22 9.61
C ILE A 109 5.82 -16.42 8.68
N PRO A 110 6.56 -17.46 9.14
CA PRO A 110 6.77 -18.67 8.35
C PRO A 110 5.43 -19.33 8.07
N GLY A 111 5.15 -19.64 6.80
CA GLY A 111 3.86 -20.21 6.44
C GLY A 111 3.69 -21.63 6.98
N THR A 112 2.52 -21.90 7.55
CA THR A 112 2.09 -23.27 7.89
C THR A 112 1.27 -23.86 6.74
N GLY A 113 1.05 -25.19 6.75
CA GLY A 113 0.19 -25.83 5.75
C GLY A 113 -1.22 -25.23 5.70
N PHE A 114 -1.75 -24.77 6.83
CA PHE A 114 -3.05 -24.11 6.94
C PHE A 114 -3.08 -22.70 6.32
N ASP A 115 -1.94 -22.00 6.28
CA ASP A 115 -1.84 -20.67 5.65
C ASP A 115 -1.92 -20.76 4.13
N ARG A 116 -1.52 -21.90 3.53
CA ARG A 116 -1.65 -22.15 2.09
C ARG A 116 -3.12 -22.23 1.67
N ASP A 117 -3.96 -22.87 2.48
CA ASP A 117 -5.39 -23.02 2.20
C ASP A 117 -6.16 -21.69 2.35
N ARG A 118 -5.61 -20.75 3.12
CA ARG A 118 -6.13 -19.39 3.32
C ARG A 118 -5.42 -18.31 2.49
N GLY A 119 -4.69 -18.71 1.45
CA GLY A 119 -4.00 -17.76 0.58
C GLY A 119 -4.90 -16.69 -0.04
N TRP A 120 -6.18 -17.00 -0.26
CA TRP A 120 -7.17 -16.04 -0.77
C TRP A 120 -7.47 -14.91 0.22
N GLU A 121 -7.48 -15.17 1.54
CA GLU A 121 -7.68 -14.15 2.58
C GLU A 121 -6.52 -13.16 2.57
N GLN A 122 -5.29 -13.67 2.42
CA GLN A 122 -4.09 -12.84 2.34
C GLN A 122 -4.05 -12.00 1.07
N LEU A 123 -4.49 -12.56 -0.06
CA LEU A 123 -4.65 -11.80 -1.30
C LEU A 123 -5.69 -10.69 -1.13
N ALA A 124 -6.82 -10.97 -0.47
CA ALA A 124 -7.85 -9.97 -0.19
C ALA A 124 -7.31 -8.84 0.71
N HIS A 125 -6.48 -9.14 1.72
CA HIS A 125 -5.80 -8.12 2.51
C HIS A 125 -4.83 -7.28 1.67
N GLY A 126 -3.99 -7.93 0.85
CA GLY A 126 -3.07 -7.25 -0.06
C GLY A 126 -3.79 -6.31 -1.03
N LEU A 127 -4.91 -6.76 -1.60
CA LEU A 127 -5.78 -5.93 -2.45
C LEU A 127 -6.42 -4.78 -1.67
N GLY A 128 -6.90 -5.03 -0.46
CA GLY A 128 -7.46 -3.99 0.41
C GLY A 128 -6.45 -2.88 0.70
N PHE A 129 -5.23 -3.24 1.11
CA PHE A 129 -4.14 -2.30 1.31
C PHE A 129 -3.78 -1.54 0.03
N SER A 130 -3.64 -2.26 -1.08
CA SER A 130 -3.31 -1.69 -2.38
C SER A 130 -4.37 -0.66 -2.83
N LEU A 131 -5.65 -0.97 -2.63
CA LEU A 131 -6.77 -0.07 -2.95
C LEU A 131 -6.74 1.20 -2.10
N THR A 132 -6.35 1.14 -0.82
CA THR A 132 -6.20 2.35 0.00
C THR A 132 -5.11 3.29 -0.52
N ILE A 133 -4.01 2.76 -1.06
CA ILE A 133 -2.93 3.56 -1.66
C ILE A 133 -3.46 4.31 -2.89
N VAL A 134 -4.19 3.62 -3.78
CA VAL A 134 -4.81 4.23 -4.96
C VAL A 134 -5.83 5.29 -4.55
N ALA A 135 -6.70 4.97 -3.59
CA ALA A 135 -7.74 5.88 -3.12
C ALA A 135 -7.15 7.18 -2.57
N ILE A 136 -6.07 7.11 -1.79
CA ILE A 136 -5.39 8.31 -1.28
C ILE A 136 -4.75 9.12 -2.40
N GLY A 137 -4.10 8.47 -3.38
CA GLY A 137 -3.54 9.18 -4.52
C GLY A 137 -4.59 9.91 -5.36
N LEU A 138 -5.73 9.26 -5.57
CA LEU A 138 -6.87 9.85 -6.26
C LEU A 138 -7.45 11.03 -5.47
N LEU A 139 -7.73 10.84 -4.18
CA LEU A 139 -8.29 11.90 -3.33
C LEU A 139 -7.36 13.11 -3.26
N ARG A 140 -6.06 12.87 -3.10
CA ARG A 140 -5.07 13.96 -3.07
C ARG A 140 -5.04 14.71 -4.39
N GLU A 141 -5.04 14.00 -5.51
CA GLU A 141 -5.08 14.62 -6.82
C GLU A 141 -6.32 15.51 -6.98
N VAL A 142 -7.50 14.94 -6.77
CA VAL A 142 -8.79 15.65 -6.88
C VAL A 142 -8.82 16.91 -6.02
N ILE A 143 -8.31 16.86 -4.80
CA ILE A 143 -8.30 18.02 -3.90
C ILE A 143 -7.29 19.08 -4.37
N THR A 144 -6.12 18.67 -4.88
CA THR A 144 -5.09 19.61 -5.35
C THR A 144 -5.45 20.30 -6.66
N THR A 145 -5.91 19.55 -7.66
CA THR A 145 -6.06 20.02 -9.05
C THR A 145 -7.53 20.21 -9.44
N GLY A 146 -8.49 19.76 -8.62
CA GLY A 146 -9.92 19.78 -8.96
C GLY A 146 -10.34 18.79 -10.03
N SER A 147 -9.43 17.94 -10.54
CA SER A 147 -9.72 16.94 -11.57
C SER A 147 -8.79 15.73 -11.46
N VAL A 148 -9.25 14.57 -11.93
CA VAL A 148 -8.39 13.39 -12.10
C VAL A 148 -7.75 13.47 -13.48
N MET A 149 -6.46 13.78 -13.54
CA MET A 149 -5.68 13.78 -14.78
C MET A 149 -4.80 12.54 -14.83
N ILE A 150 -5.23 11.58 -15.65
CA ILE A 150 -4.43 10.39 -15.97
C ILE A 150 -3.35 10.74 -17.03
N THR A 151 -3.51 11.87 -17.72
CA THR A 151 -2.56 12.40 -18.72
C THR A 151 -1.56 13.36 -18.07
N LEU A 152 -0.26 13.19 -18.41
CA LEU A 152 0.81 14.11 -18.04
C LEU A 152 0.65 15.45 -18.78
N VAL A 153 -0.27 16.29 -18.31
CA VAL A 153 -0.27 17.70 -18.67
C VAL A 153 0.85 18.37 -17.85
N PRO A 154 1.74 19.17 -18.47
CA PRO A 154 2.74 19.91 -17.73
C PRO A 154 2.07 20.78 -16.65
N ALA A 155 2.66 20.80 -15.46
CA ALA A 155 2.11 21.42 -14.26
C ALA A 155 1.78 22.93 -14.42
N ASP A 156 2.27 23.56 -15.49
CA ASP A 156 1.97 24.95 -15.82
C ASP A 156 0.56 25.18 -16.41
N GLN A 157 -0.19 24.12 -16.75
CA GLN A 157 -1.57 24.24 -17.27
C GLN A 157 -2.65 23.69 -16.34
N SER A 158 -2.30 23.01 -15.24
CA SER A 158 -3.29 22.56 -14.25
C SER A 158 -3.53 23.68 -13.23
N ARG A 159 -4.74 24.25 -13.22
CA ARG A 159 -5.17 25.21 -12.19
C ARG A 159 -5.12 24.51 -10.83
N THR A 160 -4.09 24.79 -10.05
CA THR A 160 -3.94 24.23 -8.71
C THR A 160 -4.89 24.99 -7.78
N ILE A 161 -5.90 24.30 -7.25
CA ILE A 161 -6.95 24.91 -6.43
C ILE A 161 -6.50 24.98 -4.97
N LEU A 162 -5.89 23.92 -4.44
CA LEU A 162 -5.31 23.89 -3.08
C LEU A 162 -3.91 23.27 -3.10
N ALA A 163 -2.90 24.08 -3.40
CA ALA A 163 -1.51 23.63 -3.56
C ALA A 163 -0.92 22.95 -2.30
N PHE A 164 -1.40 23.31 -1.10
CA PHE A 164 -0.90 22.71 0.14
C PHE A 164 -1.26 21.22 0.29
N PHE A 165 -2.27 20.71 -0.40
CA PHE A 165 -2.59 19.28 -0.39
C PHE A 165 -1.57 18.42 -1.16
N ALA A 166 -0.74 19.03 -2.01
CA ALA A 166 0.36 18.37 -2.70
C ALA A 166 1.54 18.07 -1.76
N GLN A 167 1.61 18.76 -0.62
CA GLN A 167 2.66 18.59 0.38
C GLN A 167 2.35 17.43 1.34
N PRO A 168 3.37 16.90 2.06
CA PRO A 168 3.18 15.85 3.06
C PRO A 168 2.15 16.18 4.14
N SER A 169 2.06 17.45 4.55
CA SER A 169 1.05 17.96 5.48
C SER A 169 -0.38 17.69 5.01
N GLY A 170 -0.65 17.84 3.71
CA GLY A 170 -1.93 17.51 3.09
C GLY A 170 -2.32 16.05 3.22
N ALA A 171 -1.35 15.13 3.08
CA ALA A 171 -1.60 13.70 3.28
C ALA A 171 -1.98 13.38 4.73
N PHE A 172 -1.31 14.00 5.71
CA PHE A 172 -1.65 13.81 7.12
C PHE A 172 -3.03 14.35 7.47
N ILE A 173 -3.39 15.53 6.95
CA ILE A 173 -4.73 16.11 7.13
C ILE A 173 -5.79 15.18 6.52
N LEU A 174 -5.56 14.68 5.31
CA LEU A 174 -6.47 13.74 4.65
C LEU A 174 -6.66 12.45 5.46
N LEU A 175 -5.57 11.87 5.96
CA LEU A 175 -5.62 10.70 6.84
C LEU A 175 -6.40 10.96 8.12
N ALA A 176 -6.17 12.11 8.76
CA ALA A 176 -6.91 12.50 9.96
C ALA A 176 -8.42 12.65 9.67
N MET A 177 -8.78 13.25 8.53
CA MET A 177 -10.18 13.36 8.10
C MET A 177 -10.83 12.00 7.83
N ILE A 178 -10.14 11.10 7.14
CA ILE A 178 -10.64 9.73 6.86
C ILE A 178 -10.87 8.97 8.17
N LEU A 179 -9.91 9.02 9.10
CA LEU A 179 -10.04 8.36 10.40
C LEU A 179 -11.17 8.97 11.25
N ALA A 180 -11.30 10.30 11.23
CA ALA A 180 -12.39 10.98 11.91
C ALA A 180 -13.75 10.57 11.32
N ALA A 181 -13.92 10.64 10.01
CA ALA A 181 -15.15 10.24 9.31
C ALA A 181 -15.52 8.77 9.56
N GLY A 182 -14.53 7.87 9.49
CA GLY A 182 -14.73 6.45 9.80
C GLY A 182 -15.19 6.21 11.23
N ARG A 183 -14.63 6.94 12.20
CA ARG A 183 -15.07 6.88 13.61
C ARG A 183 -16.50 7.38 13.77
N THR A 184 -16.89 8.44 13.08
CA THR A 184 -18.26 8.98 13.15
C THR A 184 -19.27 8.03 12.51
N ALA A 185 -18.95 7.48 11.33
CA ALA A 185 -19.79 6.48 10.66
C ALA A 185 -19.98 5.23 11.52
N ALA A 186 -18.92 4.71 12.14
CA ALA A 186 -19.00 3.57 13.04
C ALA A 186 -19.86 3.86 14.29
N ARG A 187 -19.84 5.09 14.81
CA ARG A 187 -20.71 5.53 15.91
C ARG A 187 -22.18 5.59 15.50
N ILE A 188 -22.46 6.09 14.29
CA ILE A 188 -23.82 6.16 13.74
C ILE A 188 -24.38 4.76 13.50
N LEU A 189 -23.60 3.87 12.87
CA LEU A 189 -23.97 2.48 12.62
C LEU A 189 -24.31 1.73 13.92
N LYS A 190 -23.48 1.86 14.95
CA LYS A 190 -23.75 1.26 16.27
C LYS A 190 -25.02 1.78 16.93
N ARG A 191 -25.40 3.04 16.68
CA ARG A 191 -26.64 3.63 17.18
C ARG A 191 -27.89 3.21 16.39
N SER A 192 -27.72 2.80 15.13
CA SER A 192 -28.82 2.33 14.27
C SER A 192 -29.19 0.86 14.47
N THR A 193 -28.33 0.08 15.12
CA THR A 193 -28.55 -1.35 15.43
C THR A 193 -29.12 -1.59 16.84
N VAL A 194 -29.48 -0.53 17.56
CA VAL A 194 -30.22 -0.55 18.83
C VAL A 194 -31.59 0.04 18.56
#